data_AF-T0YL26-F1
#
_entry.id   AF-T0YL26-F1
#
_cell.length_a   1.000
_cell.length_b   1.000
_cell.length_c   1.000
_cell.angle_alpha   90.00
_cell.angle_beta   90.00
_cell.angle_gamma   90.00
#
_symmetry.space_group_name_H-M   'P 1'
#
loop_
_entity.id
_entity.type
_entity.pdbx_description
1 polymer ?
#
loop_
_entity_poly.entity_id
_entity_poly.type
_entity_poly.pdbx_seq_one_letter_code
_entity_poly.pdbx_strand_id
1 'polypeptide(L)'
;MPRIDIPGREPLQLTHALFDLNGTLALDGQLLPGILPLFQRVCAQYACLVLTGDTFGTGLSLAQVLGCPVRRIDTGLDKARVVREL
;
A
#
# COMPACT_ATOMS: atom_id res chain seq x y z
N MET A 1 -1.06 -4.43 -16.95
CA MET A 1 0.18 -4.63 -16.17
C MET A 1 1.22 -3.64 -16.68
N PRO A 2 1.53 -2.60 -15.91
CA PRO A 2 2.42 -1.54 -16.38
C PRO A 2 3.87 -2.04 -16.39
N ARG A 3 4.43 -2.15 -17.59
CA ARG A 3 5.87 -2.32 -17.82
C ARG A 3 6.52 -0.95 -17.71
N ILE A 4 7.55 -0.83 -16.87
CA ILE A 4 8.30 0.42 -16.71
C ILE A 4 9.66 0.22 -17.37
N ASP A 5 9.82 0.84 -18.54
CA ASP A 5 11.10 0.87 -19.25
C ASP A 5 12.04 1.86 -18.56
N ILE A 6 13.23 1.39 -18.18
CA ILE A 6 14.22 2.20 -17.49
C ILE A 6 15.54 2.09 -18.24
N PRO A 7 16.11 3.21 -18.71
CA PRO A 7 17.35 3.18 -19.50
C PRO A 7 18.47 2.43 -18.80
N GLY A 8 19.18 1.58 -19.53
CA GLY A 8 20.33 0.83 -19.02
C GLY A 8 19.98 -0.35 -18.11
N ARG A 9 18.71 -0.75 -18.01
CA ARG A 9 18.31 -1.98 -17.32
C ARG A 9 17.14 -2.67 -18.00
N GLU A 10 16.93 -3.93 -17.63
CA GLU A 10 15.74 -4.66 -18.05
C GLU A 10 14.45 -3.98 -17.54
N PRO A 11 13.39 -3.92 -18.36
CA PRO A 11 12.12 -3.33 -17.97
C PRO A 11 11.56 -3.98 -16.71
N LEU A 12 11.03 -3.17 -15.79
CA LEU A 12 10.35 -3.72 -14.63
C LEU A 12 8.91 -4.10 -14.97
N GLN A 13 8.52 -5.30 -14.59
CA GLN A 13 7.13 -5.71 -14.55
C GLN A 13 6.67 -5.67 -13.09
N LEU A 14 5.92 -4.62 -12.74
CA LEU A 14 5.40 -4.43 -11.40
C LEU A 14 3.93 -4.82 -11.37
N THR A 15 3.56 -5.69 -10.43
CA THR A 15 2.20 -6.24 -10.29
C THR A 15 1.52 -5.78 -9.01
N HIS A 16 2.29 -5.63 -7.94
CA HIS A 16 1.80 -5.28 -6.60
C HIS A 16 2.47 -4.02 -6.07
N ALA A 17 1.74 -3.28 -5.24
CA ALA A 17 2.26 -2.14 -4.50
C ALA A 17 1.81 -2.24 -3.04
N LEU A 18 2.77 -2.33 -2.12
CA LEU A 18 2.51 -2.46 -0.70
C LEU A 18 2.81 -1.13 -0.01
N PHE A 19 1.92 -0.70 0.87
CA PHE A 19 2.02 0.59 1.54
C PHE A 19 2.00 0.42 3.06
N ASP A 20 2.80 1.24 3.74
CA ASP A 20 2.56 1.51 5.14
C ASP A 20 1.38 2.47 5.31
N LEU A 21 0.72 2.47 6.46
CA LEU A 21 -0.39 3.40 6.72
C LEU A 21 0.10 4.73 7.31
N ASN A 22 0.42 4.74 8.61
CA ASN A 22 0.86 5.96 9.28
C ASN A 22 2.31 6.30 8.89
N GLY A 23 2.57 7.57 8.59
CA GLY A 23 3.88 8.00 8.07
C GLY A 23 4.05 7.78 6.56
N THR A 24 3.00 7.34 5.86
CA THR A 24 2.97 7.26 4.38
C THR A 24 1.65 7.80 3.82
N LEU A 25 0.53 7.17 4.17
CA LEU A 25 -0.80 7.56 3.68
C LEU A 25 -1.56 8.42 4.69
N ALA A 26 -1.28 8.23 5.97
CA ALA A 26 -2.01 8.82 7.08
C ALA A 26 -1.08 9.39 8.17
N LEU A 27 -1.65 10.27 8.99
CA LEU A 27 -1.13 10.67 10.29
C LEU A 27 -2.21 10.34 11.33
N ASP A 28 -1.85 9.59 12.36
CA ASP A 28 -2.77 9.16 13.44
C ASP A 28 -4.08 8.54 12.94
N GLY A 29 -4.00 7.72 11.88
CA GLY A 29 -5.17 7.06 11.31
C GLY A 29 -6.08 7.97 10.48
N GLN A 30 -5.67 9.20 10.17
CA GLN A 30 -6.35 10.09 9.24
C GLN A 30 -5.54 10.28 7.97
N LEU A 31 -6.19 10.10 6.81
CA LEU A 31 -5.53 10.29 5.52
C LEU A 31 -5.00 11.71 5.36
N LEU A 32 -3.79 11.82 4.82
CA LEU A 32 -3.21 13.12 4.49
C LEU A 32 -4.04 13.81 3.40
N PRO A 33 -4.18 15.16 3.45
CA PRO A 33 -4.94 15.89 2.45
C PRO A 33 -4.46 15.59 1.02
N GLY A 34 -5.41 15.24 0.13
CA GLY A 34 -5.12 14.95 -1.27
C GLY A 34 -4.49 13.58 -1.55
N ILE A 35 -4.21 12.74 -0.54
CA ILE A 35 -3.58 11.43 -0.77
C ILE A 35 -4.52 10.45 -1.47
N LEU A 36 -5.82 10.49 -1.15
CA LEU A 36 -6.81 9.54 -1.65
C LEU A 36 -6.87 9.49 -3.20
N PRO A 37 -7.02 10.61 -3.93
CA PRO A 37 -7.03 10.57 -5.39
C PRO A 37 -5.69 10.11 -5.98
N LEU A 38 -4.55 10.41 -5.33
CA LEU A 38 -3.24 9.93 -5.78
C LEU A 38 -3.16 8.41 -5.64
N PHE A 39 -3.55 7.89 -4.48
CA PHE A 39 -3.53 6.48 -4.14
C PHE A 39 -4.45 5.66 -5.06
N GLN A 40 -5.65 6.16 -5.35
CA GLN A 40 -6.59 5.50 -6.27
C GLN A 40 -6.03 5.36 -7.69
N ARG A 41 -5.24 6.33 -8.17
CA ARG A 41 -4.56 6.19 -9.47
C ARG A 41 -3.52 5.07 -9.48
N VAL A 42 -2.91 4.78 -8.34
CA VAL A 42 -2.00 3.64 -8.19
C VAL A 42 -2.80 2.34 -8.12
N CYS A 43 -3.89 2.30 -7.35
CA CYS A 43 -4.78 1.13 -7.28
C CYS A 43 -5.40 0.75 -8.63
N ALA A 44 -5.61 1.72 -9.52
CA ALA A 44 -6.09 1.46 -10.88
C ALA A 44 -5.05 0.73 -11.77
N GLN A 45 -3.77 0.74 -11.39
CA GLN A 45 -2.67 0.18 -12.18
C GLN A 45 -2.02 -1.05 -11.54
N TYR A 46 -2.09 -1.17 -10.21
CA TYR A 46 -1.40 -2.18 -9.42
C TYR A 46 -2.32 -2.80 -8.38
N ALA A 47 -2.09 -4.07 -8.06
CA ALA A 47 -2.73 -4.71 -6.91
C ALA A 47 -2.16 -4.11 -5.62
N CYS A 48 -2.91 -3.20 -5.01
CA CYS A 48 -2.47 -2.47 -3.82
C CYS A 48 -2.89 -3.16 -2.52
N LEU A 49 -2.00 -3.17 -1.55
CA LEU A 49 -2.24 -3.71 -0.21
C LEU A 49 -1.61 -2.79 0.83
N VAL A 50 -2.38 -2.37 1.82
CA VAL A 50 -1.85 -1.60 2.95
C VAL A 50 -1.53 -2.55 4.10
N LEU A 51 -0.32 -2.45 4.63
CA LEU A 51 0.15 -3.19 5.81
C LEU A 51 0.36 -2.20 6.96
N THR A 52 -0.25 -2.46 8.11
CA THR A 52 -0.19 -1.54 9.26
C THR A 52 -0.11 -2.29 10.58
N GLY A 53 0.59 -1.73 11.57
CA GLY A 53 0.56 -2.23 12.94
C GLY A 53 -0.82 -2.10 13.60
N ASP A 54 -1.63 -1.15 13.11
CA ASP A 54 -2.99 -0.80 13.55
C ASP A 54 -3.21 -0.86 15.07
N THR A 55 -2.31 -0.23 15.83
CA THR A 55 -2.34 -0.25 17.30
C THR A 55 -3.63 0.35 17.88
N PHE A 56 -4.29 1.24 17.13
CA PHE A 56 -5.49 1.96 17.57
C PHE A 56 -6.78 1.49 16.87
N GLY A 57 -6.72 0.47 16.00
CA GLY A 57 -7.89 -0.13 15.34
C GLY A 57 -8.56 0.75 14.27
N THR A 58 -7.91 1.84 13.84
CA THR A 58 -8.45 2.77 12.83
C THR A 58 -8.09 2.36 11.40
N GLY A 59 -7.21 1.38 11.20
CA GLY A 59 -6.81 0.91 9.87
C GLY A 59 -7.95 0.27 9.09
N LEU A 60 -8.85 -0.44 9.78
CA LEU A 60 -9.99 -1.11 9.15
C LEU A 60 -11.05 -0.14 8.61
N SER A 61 -11.28 1.01 9.26
CA SER A 61 -12.21 2.01 8.73
C SER A 61 -11.66 2.68 7.47
N LEU A 62 -10.35 2.85 7.37
CA LEU A 62 -9.70 3.38 6.18
C LEU A 62 -9.70 2.40 4.99
N ALA A 63 -9.85 1.10 5.20
CA ALA A 63 -9.92 0.12 4.11
C ALA A 63 -11.07 0.45 3.13
N GLN A 64 -12.23 0.84 3.67
CA GLN A 64 -13.38 1.24 2.87
C GLN A 64 -13.12 2.52 2.08
N VAL A 65 -12.46 3.50 2.71
CA VAL A 65 -12.13 4.79 2.08
C VAL A 65 -11.10 4.61 0.97
N LEU A 66 -10.05 3.82 1.23
CA LEU A 66 -8.96 3.55 0.30
C LEU A 66 -9.39 2.66 -0.87
N GLY A 67 -10.43 1.84 -0.68
CA GLY A 67 -10.91 0.91 -1.70
C GLY A 67 -9.94 -0.23 -1.99
N CYS A 68 -9.06 -0.56 -1.04
CA CYS A 68 -8.09 -1.65 -1.16
C CYS A 68 -8.02 -2.46 0.14
N PRO A 69 -7.50 -3.70 0.09
CA PRO A 69 -7.27 -4.47 1.30
C PRO A 69 -6.30 -3.76 2.25
N VAL A 70 -6.63 -3.78 3.54
CA VAL A 70 -5.75 -3.38 4.64
C VAL A 70 -5.54 -4.61 5.51
N ARG A 71 -4.29 -4.98 5.76
CA ARG A 71 -3.91 -6.09 6.65
C ARG A 71 -3.14 -5.55 7.84
N ARG A 72 -3.58 -5.95 9.02
CA ARG A 72 -2.81 -5.74 10.25
C ARG A 72 -1.62 -6.70 10.26
N ILE A 73 -0.48 -6.19 10.70
CA ILE A 73 0.75 -6.95 10.94
C ILE A 73 1.27 -6.63 12.33
N ASP A 74 2.06 -7.51 12.91
CA ASP A 74 2.58 -7.29 14.27
C ASP A 74 4.02 -6.78 14.25
N THR A 75 4.79 -7.15 13.22
CA THR A 75 6.21 -6.80 13.09
C THR A 75 6.60 -6.42 11.66
N GLY A 76 7.73 -5.75 11.50
CA GLY A 76 8.31 -5.48 10.18
C GLY A 76 8.66 -6.76 9.40
N LEU A 77 8.93 -7.89 10.09
CA LEU A 77 9.20 -9.18 9.46
C LEU A 77 7.97 -9.74 8.74
N ASP A 78 6.77 -9.41 9.21
CA ASP A 78 5.52 -9.82 8.57
C ASP A 78 5.36 -9.14 7.20
N LYS A 79 5.84 -7.89 7.04
CA LYS A 79 5.88 -7.22 5.72
C LYS A 79 6.69 -8.03 4.72
N ALA A 80 7.88 -8.46 5.12
CA ALA A 80 8.75 -9.27 4.28
C ALA A 80 8.13 -10.63 3.95
N ARG A 81 7.36 -11.23 4.87
CA ARG A 81 6.63 -12.47 4.59
C ARG A 81 5.55 -12.26 3.53
N VAL A 82 4.72 -11.24 3.67
CA VAL A 82 3.67 -10.92 2.68
C VAL A 82 4.28 -10.71 1.30
N VAL A 83 5.41 -10.00 1.19
CA VAL A 83 6.09 -9.79 -0.10
C VAL A 83 6.53 -11.11 -0.75
N ARG A 84 6.93 -12.11 0.03
CA ARG A 84 7.35 -13.43 -0.50
C ARG A 84 6.17 -14.32 -0.94
N GLU A 85 4.97 -14.00 -0.52
CA GLU A 85 3.74 -14.76 -0.83
C GLU A 85 2.99 -14.23 -2.06
N LEU A 86 3.45 -13.11 -2.63
CA LEU A 86 2.90 -12.45 -3.82
C LEU A 86 3.71 -12.81 -5.07
#